data_AF-A0A8H7AMC7-F1
#
_entry.id   AF-A0A8H7AMC7-F1
#
_cell.length_a   1.000
_cell.length_b   1.000
_cell.length_c   1.000
_cell.angle_alpha   90.00
_cell.angle_beta   90.00
_cell.angle_gamma   90.00
#
_symmetry.space_group_name_H-M   'P 1'
#
loop_
_entity.id
_entity.type
_entity.pdbx_description
1 polymer ?
#
loop_
_entity_poly.entity_id
_entity_poly.type
_entity_poly.pdbx_seq_one_letter_code
_entity_poly.pdbx_strand_id
1 'polypeptide(L)'
;MDLHDRLARITKAVEQLEMDKVLQRDEIRSLNAQARSYQSEISLLSRKVQEMEAQARQDAPVTTVGRQVRLRYLEQHRKRMGRPRERVDYDRINCGNRAAHRGRPVVDALLCLTDSVHYDEVYIDLYGITPLVMKEMMDVPEVVEVVGFRASLQRELMKAFKEDKNLEQCHSALQDCYDGIVAEKKA
;
A
#
# COMPACT_ATOMS: atom_id res chain seq x y z
N MET A 1 35.64 -57.82 -45.69
CA MET A 1 34.57 -56.82 -45.52
C MET A 1 34.47 -56.04 -46.82
N ASP A 2 33.36 -56.15 -47.52
CA ASP A 2 33.21 -55.64 -48.88
C ASP A 2 33.23 -54.10 -48.92
N LEU A 3 33.77 -53.53 -49.99
CA LEU A 3 33.73 -52.09 -50.27
C LEU A 3 32.29 -51.58 -50.33
N HIS A 4 31.36 -52.39 -50.85
CA HIS A 4 29.94 -52.06 -50.91
C HIS A 4 29.32 -51.89 -49.51
N ASP A 5 29.65 -52.77 -48.56
CA ASP A 5 29.16 -52.67 -47.17
C ASP A 5 29.71 -51.43 -46.44
N ARG A 6 30.90 -50.97 -46.81
CA ARG A 6 31.49 -49.73 -46.26
C ARG A 6 30.80 -48.51 -46.85
N LEU A 7 30.58 -48.51 -48.17
CA LEU A 7 29.87 -47.43 -48.88
C LEU A 7 28.45 -47.26 -48.34
N ALA A 8 27.69 -48.36 -48.20
CA ALA A 8 26.34 -48.31 -47.65
C ALA A 8 26.29 -47.76 -46.21
N ARG A 9 27.26 -48.13 -45.36
CA ARG A 9 27.37 -47.60 -43.99
C ARG A 9 27.69 -46.11 -43.97
N ILE A 10 28.59 -45.66 -44.85
CA ILE A 10 28.94 -44.23 -44.96
C ILE A 10 27.73 -43.44 -45.45
N THR A 11 27.02 -43.91 -46.47
CA THR A 11 25.81 -43.24 -46.98
C THR A 11 24.76 -43.07 -45.89
N LYS A 12 24.46 -44.15 -45.15
CA LYS A 12 23.50 -44.09 -44.03
C LYS A 12 23.94 -43.12 -42.92
N ALA A 13 25.24 -43.08 -42.61
CA ALA A 13 25.77 -42.13 -41.63
C ALA A 13 25.68 -40.68 -42.11
N VAL A 14 25.89 -40.42 -43.40
CA VAL A 14 25.73 -39.08 -44.00
C VAL A 14 24.27 -38.64 -43.95
N GLU A 15 23.33 -39.51 -44.35
CA GLU A 15 21.89 -39.22 -44.28
C GLU A 15 21.44 -38.89 -42.85
N GLN A 16 21.91 -39.65 -41.85
CA GLN A 16 21.61 -39.39 -40.44
C GLN A 16 22.16 -38.02 -39.99
N LEU A 17 23.42 -37.72 -40.34
CA LEU A 17 24.03 -36.43 -40.00
C LEU A 17 23.31 -35.25 -40.67
N GLU A 18 22.79 -35.44 -41.88
CA GLU A 18 21.99 -34.44 -42.57
C GLU A 18 20.66 -34.18 -41.87
N MET A 19 19.96 -35.25 -41.43
CA MET A 19 18.74 -35.11 -40.62
C MET A 19 19.01 -34.41 -39.30
N ASP A 20 20.02 -34.83 -38.55
CA ASP A 20 20.36 -34.23 -37.25
C ASP A 20 20.71 -32.75 -37.39
N LYS A 21 21.42 -32.38 -38.46
CA LYS A 21 21.75 -30.99 -38.78
C LYS A 21 20.52 -30.14 -39.07
N VAL A 22 19.49 -30.70 -39.71
CA VAL A 22 18.22 -29.99 -39.95
C VAL A 22 17.49 -29.77 -38.62
N LEU A 23 17.39 -30.81 -37.78
CA LEU A 23 16.75 -30.70 -36.46
C LEU A 23 17.43 -29.66 -35.58
N GLN A 24 18.77 -29.68 -35.51
CA GLN A 24 19.53 -28.68 -34.76
C GLN A 24 19.32 -27.25 -35.27
N ARG A 25 19.19 -27.06 -36.60
CA ARG A 25 18.91 -25.74 -37.17
C ARG A 25 17.54 -25.22 -36.76
N ASP A 26 16.53 -26.08 -36.72
CA ASP A 26 15.19 -25.70 -36.33
C ASP A 26 15.10 -25.43 -34.83
N GLU A 27 15.81 -26.20 -34.00
CA GLU A 27 15.95 -25.92 -32.57
C GLU A 27 16.62 -24.56 -32.32
N ILE A 28 17.73 -24.28 -33.02
CA ILE A 28 18.41 -22.97 -32.94
C ILE A 28 17.47 -21.83 -33.35
N ARG A 29 16.63 -22.01 -34.38
CA ARG A 29 15.66 -21.00 -34.79
C ARG A 29 14.60 -20.76 -33.70
N SER A 30 14.08 -21.83 -33.11
CA SER A 30 13.10 -21.75 -32.02
C SER A 30 13.67 -21.02 -30.80
N LEU A 31 14.87 -21.41 -30.35
CA LEU A 31 15.56 -20.77 -29.23
C LEU A 31 15.86 -19.29 -29.50
N ASN A 32 16.27 -18.95 -30.73
CA ASN A 32 16.49 -17.55 -31.10
C ASN A 32 15.20 -16.71 -31.07
N ALA A 33 14.06 -17.29 -31.46
CA ALA A 33 12.77 -16.60 -31.37
C ALA A 33 12.37 -16.36 -29.91
N GLN A 34 12.56 -17.36 -29.03
CA GLN A 34 12.31 -17.22 -27.60
C GLN A 34 13.23 -16.18 -26.96
N ALA A 35 14.53 -16.20 -27.29
CA ALA A 35 15.50 -15.22 -26.77
C ALA A 35 15.09 -13.77 -27.11
N ARG A 36 14.63 -13.53 -28.34
CA ARG A 36 14.11 -12.20 -28.75
C ARG A 36 12.85 -11.82 -27.98
N SER A 37 11.95 -12.78 -27.74
CA SER A 37 10.74 -12.55 -26.96
C SER A 37 11.09 -12.14 -25.52
N TYR A 38 11.93 -12.89 -24.83
CA TYR A 38 12.36 -12.53 -23.47
C TYR A 38 13.11 -11.20 -23.42
N GLN A 39 13.92 -10.90 -24.43
CA GLN A 39 14.63 -9.62 -24.48
C GLN A 39 13.68 -8.43 -24.64
N SER A 40 12.57 -8.60 -25.36
CA SER A 40 11.52 -7.59 -25.45
C SER A 40 10.78 -7.38 -24.13
N GLU A 41 10.50 -8.46 -23.40
CA GLU A 41 9.85 -8.43 -22.09
C GLU A 41 10.72 -7.77 -21.02
N ILE A 42 12.02 -8.11 -20.99
CA ILE A 42 12.99 -7.47 -20.09
C ILE A 42 13.05 -5.97 -20.35
N SER A 43 13.05 -5.55 -21.61
CA SER A 43 13.09 -4.14 -21.99
C SER A 43 11.83 -3.39 -21.53
N LEU A 44 10.65 -4.01 -21.68
CA LEU A 44 9.37 -3.46 -21.22
C LEU A 44 9.34 -3.31 -19.69
N LEU A 45 9.74 -4.36 -18.96
CA LEU A 45 9.79 -4.35 -17.50
C LEU A 45 10.80 -3.33 -16.97
N SER A 46 11.96 -3.24 -17.61
CA SER A 46 12.99 -2.26 -17.25
C SER A 46 12.47 -0.82 -17.36
N ARG A 47 11.73 -0.52 -18.44
CA ARG A 47 11.08 0.78 -18.61
C ARG A 47 10.05 1.06 -17.50
N LYS A 48 9.21 0.08 -17.18
CA LYS A 48 8.20 0.20 -16.11
C LYS A 48 8.84 0.45 -14.74
N VAL A 49 9.96 -0.22 -14.44
CA VAL A 49 10.73 0.02 -13.21
C VAL A 49 11.27 1.45 -13.18
N GLN A 50 11.86 1.93 -14.27
CA GLN A 50 12.36 3.32 -14.36
C GLN A 50 11.24 4.35 -14.17
N GLU A 51 10.06 4.12 -14.75
CA GLU A 51 8.89 4.98 -14.57
C GLU A 51 8.41 5.01 -13.10
N MET A 52 8.34 3.85 -12.45
CA MET A 52 7.98 3.78 -11.02
C MET A 52 9.02 4.45 -10.12
N GLU A 53 10.32 4.28 -10.39
CA GLU A 53 11.39 4.94 -9.65
C GLU A 53 11.35 6.47 -9.82
N ALA A 54 11.11 6.95 -11.04
CA ALA A 54 10.97 8.37 -11.33
C ALA A 54 9.78 8.96 -10.55
N GLN A 55 8.65 8.26 -10.54
CA GLN A 55 7.47 8.65 -9.77
C GLN A 55 7.78 8.69 -8.27
N ALA A 56 8.44 7.66 -7.73
CA ALA A 56 8.82 7.61 -6.32
C ALA A 56 9.75 8.76 -5.91
N ARG A 57 10.69 9.16 -6.78
CA ARG A 57 11.57 10.33 -6.55
C ARG A 57 10.79 11.64 -6.54
N GLN A 58 9.78 11.77 -7.40
CA GLN A 58 8.89 12.94 -7.41
C GLN A 58 8.01 13.00 -6.14
N ASP A 59 7.60 11.84 -5.61
CA ASP A 59 6.74 11.74 -4.42
C ASP A 59 7.51 11.78 -3.08
N ALA A 60 8.84 11.59 -3.10
CA ALA A 60 9.71 11.59 -1.91
C ALA A 60 9.64 12.89 -1.06
N PRO A 61 9.58 14.10 -1.65
CA PRO A 61 9.42 15.34 -0.87
C PRO A 61 8.05 15.42 -0.20
N VAL A 62 7.00 14.98 -0.90
CA VAL A 62 5.61 15.00 -0.42
C VAL A 62 5.42 14.03 0.75
N THR A 63 6.04 12.85 0.68
CA THR A 63 6.01 11.85 1.76
C THR A 63 6.81 12.30 2.99
N THR A 64 7.97 12.94 2.80
CA THR A 64 8.80 13.44 3.91
C THR A 64 8.13 14.63 4.62
N VAL A 65 7.63 15.60 3.87
CA VAL A 65 6.88 16.75 4.42
C VAL A 65 5.58 16.26 5.07
N GLY A 66 4.86 15.33 4.44
CA GLY A 66 3.67 14.70 5.01
C GLY A 66 3.94 14.05 6.36
N ARG A 67 5.03 13.28 6.49
CA ARG A 67 5.46 12.67 7.75
C ARG A 67 5.74 13.71 8.83
N GLN A 68 6.49 14.77 8.52
CA GLN A 68 6.82 15.82 9.50
C GLN A 68 5.62 16.66 9.93
N VAL A 69 4.68 16.96 9.02
CA VAL A 69 3.43 17.64 9.36
C VAL A 69 2.56 16.75 10.25
N ARG A 70 2.53 15.45 9.96
CA ARG A 70 1.76 14.47 10.71
C ARG A 70 2.28 14.24 12.13
N LEU A 71 3.59 14.10 12.29
CA LEU A 71 4.23 14.01 13.62
C LEU A 71 3.92 15.24 14.47
N ARG A 72 3.99 16.44 13.88
CA ARG A 72 3.62 17.69 14.57
C ARG A 72 2.13 17.73 14.93
N TYR A 73 1.24 17.27 14.06
CA TYR A 73 -0.20 17.18 14.36
C TYR A 73 -0.47 16.25 15.54
N LEU A 74 0.10 15.03 15.53
CA LEU A 74 -0.08 14.06 16.60
C LEU A 74 0.50 14.57 17.93
N GLU A 75 1.69 15.17 17.89
CA GLU A 75 2.30 15.76 19.08
C GLU A 75 1.46 16.91 19.64
N GLN A 76 0.88 17.73 18.76
CA GLN A 76 0.03 18.84 19.17
C GLN A 76 -1.36 18.39 19.64
N HIS A 77 -1.93 17.35 19.02
CA HIS A 77 -3.16 16.72 19.47
C HIS A 77 -2.99 16.12 20.87
N ARG A 78 -1.87 15.44 21.13
CA ARG A 78 -1.47 14.98 22.47
C ARG A 78 -1.40 16.12 23.49
N LYS A 79 -0.78 17.24 23.14
CA LYS A 79 -0.74 18.44 24.03
C LYS A 79 -2.13 19.03 24.30
N ARG A 80 -3.10 18.79 23.42
CA ARG A 80 -4.47 19.34 23.48
C ARG A 80 -5.45 18.44 24.26
N MET A 81 -5.18 17.14 24.41
CA MET A 81 -6.03 16.20 25.18
C MET A 81 -6.10 16.48 26.70
N GLY A 82 -5.53 17.58 27.18
CA GLY A 82 -5.63 18.00 28.58
C GLY A 82 -5.78 19.51 28.85
N ARG A 83 -6.02 20.37 27.83
CA ARG A 83 -6.15 21.83 28.04
C ARG A 83 -7.17 22.52 27.11
N PRO A 84 -7.89 23.56 27.59
CA PRO A 84 -8.77 24.38 26.75
C PRO A 84 -7.99 25.20 25.70
N ARG A 85 -8.63 25.44 24.55
CA ARG A 85 -8.04 25.88 23.27
C ARG A 85 -7.50 27.32 23.24
N GLU A 86 -6.34 27.50 22.61
CA GLU A 86 -5.97 28.75 21.90
C GLU A 86 -5.99 28.51 20.37
N ARG A 87 -6.60 29.44 19.62
CA ARG A 87 -7.01 29.28 18.20
C ARG A 87 -5.87 29.27 17.17
N VAL A 88 -4.70 29.81 17.49
CA VAL A 88 -3.72 30.27 16.48
C VAL A 88 -3.03 29.13 15.73
N ASP A 89 -2.78 27.99 16.38
CA ASP A 89 -2.12 26.84 15.73
C ASP A 89 -3.09 25.90 15.00
N TYR A 90 -4.40 26.09 15.20
CA TYR A 90 -5.43 25.27 14.56
C TYR A 90 -5.50 25.54 13.06
N ASP A 91 -5.33 26.80 12.67
CA ASP A 91 -5.49 27.23 11.29
C ASP A 91 -4.25 26.90 10.45
N ARG A 92 -3.04 26.98 11.00
CA ARG A 92 -1.80 26.61 10.28
C ARG A 92 -1.75 25.14 9.86
N ILE A 93 -2.33 24.24 10.66
CA ILE A 93 -2.45 22.81 10.33
C ILE A 93 -3.57 22.58 9.31
N ASN A 94 -4.70 23.27 9.44
CA ASN A 94 -5.82 23.17 8.48
C ASN A 94 -5.47 23.73 7.09
N CYS A 95 -4.63 24.77 7.01
CA CYS A 95 -4.17 25.36 5.74
C CYS A 95 -3.11 24.49 5.04
N GLY A 96 -2.50 23.54 5.76
CA GLY A 96 -1.48 22.63 5.25
C GLY A 96 -2.08 21.41 4.55
N ASN A 97 -2.67 21.63 3.38
CA ASN A 97 -2.95 20.63 2.33
C ASN A 97 -3.83 19.42 2.75
N ARG A 98 -4.96 19.20 2.06
CA ARG A 98 -5.80 17.98 2.19
C ARG A 98 -4.99 16.68 2.12
N ALA A 99 -3.80 16.70 1.51
CA ALA A 99 -2.83 15.60 1.48
C ALA A 99 -2.24 15.21 2.86
N ALA A 100 -2.05 16.14 3.80
CA ALA A 100 -1.50 15.82 5.14
C ALA A 100 -2.47 15.00 6.01
N HIS A 101 -3.77 15.11 5.73
CA HIS A 101 -4.85 14.42 6.43
C HIS A 101 -5.35 13.16 5.73
N ARG A 102 -4.77 12.77 4.59
CA ARG A 102 -4.98 11.42 4.05
C ARG A 102 -4.22 10.43 4.91
N GLY A 103 -4.73 10.20 6.12
CA GLY A 103 -4.30 9.13 6.99
C GLY A 103 -4.06 7.90 6.17
N ARG A 104 -2.78 7.52 6.05
CA ARG A 104 -2.43 6.21 5.55
C ARG A 104 -2.41 5.36 6.79
N PRO A 105 -3.53 4.71 7.15
CA PRO A 105 -3.61 3.95 8.40
C PRO A 105 -2.47 2.95 8.51
N VAL A 106 -2.04 2.37 7.39
CA VAL A 106 -0.83 1.52 7.31
C VAL A 106 0.43 2.20 7.83
N VAL A 107 0.72 3.43 7.39
CA VAL A 107 1.94 4.15 7.81
C VAL A 107 1.90 4.46 9.30
N ASP A 108 0.74 4.88 9.79
CA ASP A 108 0.56 5.20 11.21
C ASP A 108 0.61 3.95 12.09
N ALA A 109 0.07 2.83 11.62
CA ALA A 109 0.12 1.56 12.31
C ALA A 109 1.56 1.08 12.46
N LEU A 110 2.34 1.13 11.38
CA LEU A 110 3.75 0.79 11.39
C LEU A 110 4.55 1.69 12.34
N LEU A 111 4.24 2.99 12.39
CA LEU A 111 4.86 3.92 13.34
C LEU A 111 4.51 3.61 14.81
N CYS A 112 3.28 3.17 15.09
CA CYS A 112 2.87 2.75 16.44
C CYS A 112 3.60 1.46 16.88
N LEU A 113 3.74 0.51 15.95
CA LEU A 113 4.32 -0.81 16.20
C LEU A 113 5.86 -0.86 16.21
N THR A 114 6.55 0.22 15.83
CA THR A 114 8.03 0.27 15.77
C THR A 114 8.66 0.96 16.97
N ASP A 115 7.95 1.00 18.11
CA ASP A 115 8.37 1.54 19.42
C ASP A 115 8.78 3.02 19.46
N SER A 116 8.79 3.72 18.33
CA SER A 116 9.01 5.17 18.31
C SER A 116 7.89 5.94 19.03
N VAL A 117 6.68 5.36 19.11
CA VAL A 117 5.48 6.03 19.60
C VAL A 117 4.43 4.99 20.05
N HIS A 118 4.20 4.81 21.35
CA HIS A 118 3.08 3.99 21.86
C HIS A 118 1.81 4.84 22.02
N TYR A 119 1.03 5.00 20.95
CA TYR A 119 -0.28 5.67 21.00
C TYR A 119 -1.36 4.81 20.34
N ASP A 120 -1.46 3.55 20.74
CA ASP A 120 -2.49 2.62 20.26
C ASP A 120 -3.89 3.20 20.44
N GLU A 121 -4.15 3.87 21.58
CA GLU A 121 -5.42 4.54 21.86
C GLU A 121 -5.74 5.65 20.85
N VAL A 122 -4.78 6.51 20.50
CA VAL A 122 -4.99 7.59 19.51
C VAL A 122 -5.19 7.02 18.11
N TYR A 123 -4.47 5.95 17.79
CA TYR A 123 -4.65 5.25 16.53
C TYR A 123 -6.05 4.63 16.44
N ILE A 124 -6.49 3.94 17.50
CA ILE A 124 -7.84 3.39 17.62
C ILE A 124 -8.87 4.51 17.58
N ASP A 125 -8.64 5.66 18.21
CA ASP A 125 -9.61 6.75 18.11
C ASP A 125 -9.78 7.22 16.68
N LEU A 126 -8.68 7.42 15.94
CA LEU A 126 -8.69 7.94 14.57
C LEU A 126 -9.24 6.95 13.53
N TYR A 127 -8.92 5.67 13.70
CA TYR A 127 -9.12 4.63 12.68
C TYR A 127 -10.10 3.54 13.13
N GLY A 128 -10.35 3.47 14.43
CA GLY A 128 -11.15 2.49 15.18
C GLY A 128 -10.91 1.05 14.82
N ILE A 129 -9.64 0.76 14.54
CA ILE A 129 -9.02 -0.54 14.58
C ILE A 129 -7.66 -0.38 15.26
N THR A 130 -7.06 -1.45 15.76
CA THR A 130 -5.73 -1.39 16.37
C THR A 130 -4.64 -1.31 15.30
N PRO A 131 -3.45 -0.79 15.64
CA PRO A 131 -2.29 -0.82 14.73
C PRO A 131 -1.96 -2.25 14.24
N LEU A 132 -2.08 -3.24 15.13
CA LEU A 132 -1.82 -4.64 14.83
C LEU A 132 -2.76 -5.16 13.74
N VAL A 133 -4.07 -4.93 13.91
CA VAL A 133 -5.10 -5.34 12.93
C VAL A 133 -4.88 -4.65 11.58
N MET A 134 -4.52 -3.36 11.59
CA MET A 134 -4.19 -2.67 10.34
C MET A 134 -2.96 -3.28 9.65
N LYS A 135 -1.94 -3.69 10.41
CA LYS A 135 -0.75 -4.34 9.86
C LYS A 135 -1.10 -5.66 9.18
N GLU A 136 -1.97 -6.47 9.79
CA GLU A 136 -2.43 -7.75 9.22
C GLU A 136 -3.25 -7.55 7.94
N MET A 137 -4.00 -6.44 7.84
CA MET A 137 -4.89 -6.16 6.72
C MET A 137 -4.33 -5.13 5.70
N MET A 138 -3.04 -4.79 5.79
CA MET A 138 -2.46 -3.71 4.97
C MET A 138 -2.50 -3.98 3.47
N ASP A 139 -2.53 -5.25 3.09
CA ASP A 139 -2.55 -5.70 1.69
C ASP A 139 -3.96 -5.76 1.10
N VAL A 140 -5.01 -5.42 1.88
CA VAL A 140 -6.40 -5.36 1.41
C VAL A 140 -6.78 -3.90 1.14
N PRO A 141 -6.76 -3.43 -0.14
CA PRO A 141 -6.93 -2.02 -0.47
C PRO A 141 -8.23 -1.41 0.04
N GLU A 142 -9.32 -2.18 0.02
CA GLU A 142 -10.66 -1.76 0.46
C GLU A 142 -10.67 -1.46 1.97
N VAL A 143 -9.96 -2.27 2.77
CA VAL A 143 -9.83 -2.04 4.22
C VAL A 143 -9.04 -0.77 4.48
N VAL A 144 -7.91 -0.59 3.77
CA VAL A 144 -7.08 0.63 3.89
C VAL A 144 -7.90 1.88 3.56
N GLU A 145 -8.73 1.82 2.51
CA GLU A 145 -9.57 2.92 2.07
C GLU A 145 -10.68 3.25 3.08
N VAL A 146 -11.43 2.25 3.55
CA VAL A 146 -12.51 2.44 4.54
C VAL A 146 -11.96 3.01 5.85
N VAL A 147 -10.82 2.49 6.32
CA VAL A 147 -10.18 2.96 7.55
C VAL A 147 -9.66 4.38 7.38
N GLY A 148 -9.03 4.71 6.24
CA GLY A 148 -8.60 6.07 5.93
C GLY A 148 -9.77 7.05 5.79
N PHE A 149 -10.91 6.59 5.28
CA PHE A 149 -12.14 7.37 5.17
C PHE A 149 -12.75 7.67 6.54
N ARG A 150 -12.72 6.71 7.48
CA ARG A 150 -13.20 6.90 8.86
C ARG A 150 -12.48 8.04 9.58
N ALA A 151 -11.16 8.12 9.47
CA ALA A 151 -10.39 9.22 10.06
C ALA A 151 -10.79 10.59 9.46
N SER A 152 -11.17 10.61 8.18
CA SER A 152 -11.67 11.81 7.50
C SER A 152 -13.08 12.19 7.97
N LEU A 153 -13.98 11.20 8.10
CA LEU A 153 -15.34 11.39 8.61
C LEU A 153 -15.37 11.85 10.07
N GLN A 154 -14.58 11.23 10.95
CA GLN A 154 -14.54 11.60 12.36
C GLN A 154 -14.11 13.05 12.55
N ARG A 155 -13.22 13.57 11.68
CA ARG A 155 -12.84 14.98 11.65
C ARG A 155 -14.00 15.88 11.22
N GLU A 156 -14.72 15.51 10.17
CA GLU A 156 -15.87 16.29 9.68
C GLU A 156 -17.02 16.28 10.72
N LEU A 157 -17.29 15.13 11.33
CA LEU A 157 -18.23 14.98 12.44
C LEU A 157 -17.80 15.83 13.64
N MET A 158 -16.53 15.76 14.07
CA MET A 158 -16.00 16.61 15.15
C MET A 158 -16.10 18.10 14.84
N LYS A 159 -16.01 18.50 13.57
CA LYS A 159 -16.24 19.88 13.14
C LYS A 159 -17.72 20.24 13.22
N ALA A 160 -18.60 19.39 12.69
CA ALA A 160 -20.04 19.57 12.74
C ALA A 160 -20.58 19.63 14.18
N PHE A 161 -20.14 18.74 15.07
CA PHE A 161 -20.51 18.73 16.49
C PHE A 161 -20.04 20.00 17.24
N LYS A 162 -18.91 20.58 16.84
CA LYS A 162 -18.44 21.85 17.42
C LYS A 162 -19.22 23.06 16.95
N GLU A 163 -19.83 22.98 15.77
CA GLU A 163 -20.64 24.05 15.18
C GLU A 163 -22.12 23.91 15.59
N ASP A 164 -22.59 22.69 15.86
CA ASP A 164 -23.97 22.37 16.23
C ASP A 164 -24.06 21.54 17.53
N LYS A 165 -24.32 22.25 18.64
CA LYS A 165 -24.49 21.66 19.97
C LYS A 165 -25.66 20.68 20.07
N ASN A 166 -26.69 20.83 19.23
CA ASN A 166 -27.83 19.92 19.25
C ASN A 166 -27.42 18.57 18.65
N LEU A 167 -26.57 18.60 17.62
CA LEU A 167 -26.00 17.39 17.04
C LEU A 167 -25.15 16.63 18.07
N GLU A 168 -24.33 17.34 18.84
CA GLU A 168 -23.47 16.75 19.89
C GLU A 168 -24.28 16.04 20.98
N GLN A 169 -25.38 16.67 21.41
CA GLN A 169 -26.32 16.06 22.37
C GLN A 169 -27.03 14.83 21.78
N CYS A 170 -27.49 14.89 20.53
CA CYS A 170 -28.12 13.76 19.86
C CYS A 170 -27.17 12.57 19.68
N HIS A 171 -25.90 12.83 19.34
CA HIS A 171 -24.91 11.77 19.21
C HIS A 171 -24.59 11.11 20.55
N SER A 172 -24.43 11.90 21.61
CA SER A 172 -24.20 11.38 22.96
C SER A 172 -25.36 10.47 23.40
N ALA A 173 -26.60 10.92 23.20
CA ALA A 173 -27.78 10.12 23.53
C ALA A 173 -27.88 8.83 22.70
N LEU A 174 -27.46 8.83 21.44
CA LEU A 174 -27.41 7.63 20.59
C LEU A 174 -26.30 6.66 21.04
N GLN A 175 -25.14 7.18 21.44
CA GLN A 175 -24.03 6.39 21.95
C GLN A 175 -24.43 5.70 23.26
N ASP A 176 -25.06 6.43 24.18
CA ASP A 176 -25.59 5.89 25.44
C ASP A 176 -26.60 4.76 25.21
N CYS A 177 -27.50 4.94 24.23
CA CYS A 177 -28.45 3.90 23.82
C CYS A 177 -27.75 2.66 23.25
N TYR A 178 -26.75 2.85 22.40
CA TYR A 178 -25.99 1.74 21.82
C TYR A 178 -25.24 0.94 22.89
N ASP A 179 -24.55 1.63 23.80
CA ASP A 179 -23.80 1.00 24.88
C ASP A 179 -24.72 0.22 25.83
N GLY A 180 -25.92 0.75 26.10
CA GLY A 180 -26.97 0.03 26.84
C GLY A 180 -27.39 -1.29 26.16
N ILE A 181 -27.66 -1.25 24.85
CA ILE A 181 -28.04 -2.45 24.08
C ILE A 181 -26.89 -3.48 24.05
N VAL A 182 -25.65 -3.02 23.92
CA VAL A 182 -24.48 -3.91 23.90
C VAL A 182 -24.24 -4.53 25.27
N ALA A 183 -24.45 -3.78 26.36
CA ALA A 183 -24.34 -4.29 27.72
C ALA A 183 -25.40 -5.36 28.02
N GLU A 184 -26.66 -5.14 27.62
CA GLU A 184 -27.74 -6.11 27.77
C GLU A 184 -27.50 -7.41 26.99
N LYS A 185 -26.88 -7.34 25.81
CA LYS A 185 -26.55 -8.53 25.01
C LYS A 185 -25.35 -9.33 25.53
N LYS A 186 -24.56 -8.77 26.43
CA LYS A 186 -23.40 -9.42 27.06
C LYS A 186 -23.68 -9.99 28.44
N ALA A 187 -24.85 -9.69 29.02
CA ALA A 187 -25.37 -10.26 30.26
C ALA A 187 -26.14 -11.57 29.98
#